data_AF-A0A924K627-F1
#
_entry.id   AF-A0A924K627-F1
#
_cell.length_a   1.000
_cell.length_b   1.000
_cell.length_c   1.000
_cell.angle_alpha   90.00
_cell.angle_beta   90.00
_cell.angle_gamma   90.00
#
_symmetry.space_group_name_H-M   'P 1'
#
loop_
_entity.id
_entity.type
_entity.pdbx_description
1 polymer ?
#
loop_
_entity_poly.entity_id
_entity_poly.type
_entity_poly.pdbx_seq_one_letter_code
_entity_poly.pdbx_strand_id
1 'polypeptide(L)'
;MYLGISQLPNAGKGLFTAIQIYKGERVSVFKGEILSLAAAMLRAANGNDRYFINLPDGKILDSMNVACFAKYANDVNGSKATHFINNTKIALDNDGYLGIIATRCIKSGEELFCGYGNRYWRKHQIKKK
;
A
#
# COMPACT_ATOMS: atom_id res chain seq x y z
N MET A 1 -7.94 5.73 11.75
CA MET A 1 -7.16 4.57 11.26
C MET A 1 -6.36 3.99 12.42
N TYR A 2 -6.15 2.67 12.46
CA TYR A 2 -5.28 2.01 13.43
C TYR A 2 -4.57 0.81 12.79
N LEU A 3 -3.53 0.31 13.46
CA LEU A 3 -2.78 -0.87 13.03
C LEU A 3 -3.17 -2.08 13.89
N GLY A 4 -3.29 -3.23 13.24
CA GLY A 4 -3.54 -4.53 13.88
C GLY A 4 -2.74 -5.64 13.22
N ILE A 5 -2.89 -6.88 13.70
CA ILE A 5 -2.41 -8.06 12.96
C ILE A 5 -3.31 -8.23 11.74
N SER A 6 -2.71 -8.38 10.55
CA SER A 6 -3.46 -8.57 9.31
C SER A 6 -4.23 -9.89 9.34
N GLN A 7 -5.42 -9.87 8.73
CA GLN A 7 -6.25 -11.04 8.46
C GLN A 7 -5.68 -11.89 7.33
N LEU A 8 -4.72 -11.37 6.55
CA LEU A 8 -3.97 -12.15 5.57
C LEU A 8 -2.90 -12.99 6.26
N PRO A 9 -2.83 -14.31 5.98
CA PRO A 9 -1.80 -15.17 6.54
C PRO A 9 -0.39 -14.64 6.26
N ASN A 10 0.45 -14.57 7.30
CA ASN A 10 1.85 -14.17 7.23
C ASN A 10 2.12 -12.75 6.68
N ALA A 11 1.12 -11.86 6.65
CA ALA A 11 1.28 -10.49 6.17
C ALA A 11 1.79 -9.50 7.24
N GLY A 12 1.85 -9.92 8.51
CA GLY A 12 2.30 -9.07 9.61
C GLY A 12 1.25 -8.04 10.01
N LYS A 13 1.57 -6.74 9.93
CA LYS A 13 0.66 -5.66 10.29
C LYS A 13 -0.32 -5.36 9.15
N GLY A 14 -1.57 -5.10 9.49
CA GLY A 14 -2.62 -4.60 8.60
C GLY A 14 -3.09 -3.21 9.01
N LEU A 15 -3.71 -2.50 8.06
CA LEU A 15 -4.34 -1.20 8.28
C LEU A 15 -5.85 -1.37 8.46
N PHE A 16 -6.41 -0.82 9.53
CA PHE A 16 -7.83 -0.92 9.84
C PHE A 16 -8.47 0.46 9.99
N THR A 17 -9.76 0.56 9.66
CA THR A 17 -10.53 1.79 9.88
C THR A 17 -11.29 1.76 11.21
N ALA A 18 -11.31 2.88 11.93
CA ALA A 18 -12.10 3.04 13.16
C ALA A 18 -13.51 3.60 12.90
N ILE A 19 -13.75 4.04 11.66
CA ILE A 19 -15.02 4.65 11.23
C ILE A 19 -15.45 4.05 9.89
N GLN A 20 -16.71 4.26 9.52
CA GLN A 20 -17.17 3.96 8.18
C GLN A 20 -16.47 4.88 7.16
N ILE A 21 -16.14 4.33 6.00
CA ILE A 21 -15.55 5.03 4.86
C ILE A 21 -16.42 4.76 3.64
N TYR A 22 -16.83 5.82 2.94
CA TYR A 22 -17.63 5.71 1.72
C TYR A 22 -16.77 5.49 0.48
N LYS A 23 -17.38 4.91 -0.56
CA LYS A 23 -16.71 4.70 -1.84
C LYS A 23 -16.20 6.03 -2.40
N GLY A 24 -14.95 6.04 -2.85
CA GLY A 24 -14.30 7.23 -3.40
C GLY A 24 -13.62 8.11 -2.36
N GLU A 25 -13.83 7.89 -1.07
CA GLU A 25 -13.16 8.66 -0.04
C GLU A 25 -11.69 8.29 0.09
N ARG A 26 -10.89 9.30 0.42
CA ARG A 26 -9.50 9.13 0.79
C ARG A 26 -9.42 8.52 2.18
N VAL A 27 -8.78 7.36 2.27
CA VAL A 27 -8.51 6.70 3.54
C VAL A 27 -7.25 7.26 4.20
N SER A 28 -6.15 7.27 3.43
CA SER A 28 -4.83 7.62 3.95
C SER A 28 -3.91 8.03 2.81
N VAL A 29 -2.96 8.91 3.12
CA VAL A 29 -1.99 9.46 2.18
C VAL A 29 -0.64 8.77 2.39
N PHE A 30 0.05 8.47 1.29
CA PHE A 30 1.44 8.03 1.36
C PHE A 30 2.35 9.22 1.67
N LYS A 31 3.24 9.04 2.64
CA LYS A 31 4.28 10.00 2.99
C LYS A 31 5.62 9.30 2.96
N GLY A 32 6.63 9.96 2.45
CA GLY A 32 7.92 9.34 2.19
C GLY A 32 8.98 10.33 1.73
N GLU A 33 10.18 9.82 1.53
CA GLU A 33 11.24 10.53 0.82
C GLU A 33 11.06 10.37 -0.69
N ILE A 34 11.24 11.46 -1.42
CA ILE A 34 11.43 11.40 -2.88
C ILE A 34 12.87 11.00 -3.15
N LEU A 35 13.08 9.86 -3.81
CA LEU A 35 14.41 9.34 -4.07
C LEU A 35 14.98 9.83 -5.40
N SER A 36 16.28 10.10 -5.41
CA SER A 36 17.05 10.12 -6.65
C SER A 36 17.15 8.71 -7.22
N LEU A 37 17.43 8.59 -8.52
CA LEU A 37 17.62 7.30 -9.17
C LEU A 37 18.71 6.47 -8.48
N ALA A 38 19.85 7.08 -8.15
CA ALA A 38 20.95 6.41 -7.47
C ALA A 38 20.54 5.88 -6.08
N ALA A 39 19.81 6.68 -5.29
CA ALA A 39 19.32 6.25 -3.98
C ALA A 39 18.31 5.10 -4.09
N ALA A 40 17.40 5.17 -5.06
CA ALA A 40 16.44 4.10 -5.32
C ALA A 40 17.12 2.80 -5.74
N MET A 41 18.12 2.86 -6.62
CA MET A 41 18.90 1.70 -7.05
C MET A 41 19.65 1.06 -5.87
N LEU A 42 20.32 1.87 -5.04
CA LEU A 42 21.06 1.38 -3.88
C LEU A 42 20.13 0.69 -2.86
N ARG A 43 18.99 1.31 -2.53
CA ARG A 43 18.01 0.73 -1.61
C ARG A 43 17.41 -0.57 -2.18
N ALA A 44 17.12 -0.62 -3.49
CA ALA A 44 16.61 -1.82 -4.13
C ALA A 44 17.64 -2.97 -4.16
N ALA A 45 18.92 -2.66 -4.41
CA ALA A 45 20.00 -3.65 -4.34
C ALA A 45 20.12 -4.28 -2.93
N ASN A 46 19.85 -3.48 -1.89
CA ASN A 46 19.84 -3.92 -0.50
C ASN A 46 18.50 -4.53 -0.02
N GLY A 47 17.51 -4.69 -0.92
CA GLY A 47 16.19 -5.25 -0.56
C GLY A 47 15.29 -4.33 0.28
N ASN A 48 15.60 -3.03 0.32
CA ASN A 48 14.86 -1.99 1.06
C ASN A 48 13.86 -1.24 0.17
N ASP A 49 13.24 -1.93 -0.78
CA ASP A 49 12.34 -1.38 -1.79
C ASP A 49 10.87 -1.79 -1.61
N ARG A 50 10.55 -2.40 -0.46
CA ARG A 50 9.20 -2.92 -0.13
C ARG A 50 8.12 -1.84 -0.06
N TYR A 51 8.52 -0.58 0.19
CA TYR A 51 7.61 0.57 0.34
C TYR A 51 7.82 1.64 -0.75
N PHE A 52 8.39 1.24 -1.88
CA PHE A 52 8.53 2.12 -3.05
C PHE A 52 7.18 2.28 -3.75
N ILE A 53 6.85 3.52 -4.03
CA ILE A 53 5.65 3.89 -4.77
C ILE A 53 6.09 4.74 -5.96
N ASN A 54 5.70 4.31 -7.17
CA ASN A 54 5.95 5.11 -8.37
C ASN A 54 4.93 6.23 -8.44
N LEU A 55 5.40 7.47 -8.47
CA LEU A 55 4.58 8.65 -8.68
C LEU A 55 4.24 8.82 -10.17
N PRO A 56 3.16 9.55 -10.51
CA PRO A 56 2.78 9.80 -11.90
C PRO A 56 3.86 10.46 -12.76
N ASP A 57 4.73 11.27 -12.14
CA ASP A 57 5.85 11.95 -12.79
C ASP A 57 7.11 11.07 -12.92
N GLY A 58 7.02 9.78 -12.57
CA GLY A 58 8.11 8.82 -12.65
C GLY A 58 9.07 8.82 -11.46
N LYS A 59 8.90 9.73 -10.49
CA LYS A 59 9.70 9.72 -9.26
C LYS A 59 9.29 8.55 -8.36
N ILE A 60 10.21 8.17 -7.46
CA ILE A 60 9.96 7.12 -6.47
C ILE A 60 9.79 7.78 -5.10
N LEU A 61 8.64 7.53 -4.48
CA LEU A 61 8.38 7.86 -3.08
C LEU A 61 8.66 6.62 -2.23
N ASP A 62 9.56 6.73 -1.27
CA ASP A 62 9.85 5.66 -0.30
C ASP A 62 9.23 5.98 1.07
N SER A 63 8.22 5.19 1.44
CA SER A 63 7.50 5.33 2.70
C SER A 63 8.11 4.53 3.86
N MET A 64 9.23 3.83 3.67
CA MET A 64 9.80 2.92 4.67
C MET A 64 10.07 3.61 6.01
N ASN A 65 10.81 4.72 5.96
CA ASN A 65 11.29 5.44 7.15
C ASN A 65 10.37 6.60 7.60
N VAL A 66 9.29 6.86 6.86
CA VAL A 66 8.34 7.94 7.19
C VAL A 66 7.06 7.37 7.77
N ALA A 67 6.57 7.99 8.85
CA ALA A 67 5.32 7.60 9.46
C ALA A 67 4.13 7.94 8.54
N CYS A 68 3.48 6.92 8.00
CA CYS A 68 2.18 7.01 7.36
C CYS A 68 1.42 5.69 7.52
N PHE A 69 0.09 5.76 7.55
CA PHE A 69 -0.76 4.59 7.68
C PHE A 69 -0.89 3.81 6.36
N ALA A 70 -0.93 4.52 5.24
CA ALA A 70 -1.16 3.95 3.91
C ALA A 70 -0.21 2.78 3.57
N LYS A 71 1.04 2.81 4.04
CA LYS A 71 2.03 1.75 3.79
C LYS A 71 1.70 0.40 4.43
N TYR A 72 0.77 0.35 5.38
CA TYR A 72 0.36 -0.88 6.05
C TYR A 72 -0.88 -1.55 5.43
N ALA A 73 -1.49 -0.96 4.39
CA ALA A 73 -2.59 -1.60 3.67
C ALA A 73 -2.03 -2.74 2.80
N ASN A 74 -2.36 -3.99 3.14
CA ASN A 74 -1.84 -5.15 2.42
C ASN A 74 -2.57 -5.38 1.09
N ASP A 75 -1.93 -6.03 0.13
CA ASP A 75 -2.59 -6.44 -1.11
C ASP A 75 -2.95 -7.93 -1.05
N VAL A 76 -4.25 -8.22 -1.18
CA VAL A 76 -4.80 -9.58 -1.17
C VAL A 76 -4.16 -10.46 -2.24
N ASN A 77 -3.77 -9.91 -3.39
CA ASN A 77 -3.16 -10.68 -4.49
C ASN A 77 -1.80 -11.29 -4.11
N GLY A 78 -1.20 -10.84 -3.01
CA GLY A 78 0.03 -11.41 -2.45
C GLY A 78 -0.19 -12.69 -1.66
N SER A 79 -1.42 -12.92 -1.23
CA SER A 79 -1.80 -14.07 -0.42
C SER A 79 -2.50 -15.12 -1.28
N LYS A 80 -2.13 -16.38 -1.08
CA LYS A 80 -2.82 -17.48 -1.73
C LYS A 80 -4.06 -17.84 -0.93
N ALA A 81 -5.18 -18.05 -1.64
CA ALA A 81 -6.40 -18.64 -1.08
C ALA A 81 -7.00 -17.87 0.10
N THR A 82 -7.51 -16.67 -0.16
CA THR A 82 -8.33 -15.92 0.81
C THR A 82 -9.67 -15.54 0.18
N HIS A 83 -10.69 -15.35 1.01
CA HIS A 83 -11.99 -14.83 0.58
C HIS A 83 -12.03 -13.29 0.55
N PHE A 84 -10.91 -12.64 0.88
CA PHE A 84 -10.82 -11.18 0.89
C PHE A 84 -10.71 -10.62 -0.52
N ILE A 85 -11.07 -9.35 -0.67
CA ILE A 85 -10.99 -8.60 -1.93
C ILE A 85 -10.44 -7.22 -1.58
N ASN A 86 -9.54 -6.70 -2.43
CA ASN A 86 -9.03 -5.35 -2.29
C ASN A 86 -10.19 -4.33 -2.28
N ASN A 87 -10.34 -3.61 -1.18
CA ASN A 87 -11.38 -2.61 -0.94
C ASN A 87 -10.86 -1.17 -1.06
N THR A 88 -9.57 -1.02 -1.36
CA THR A 88 -8.92 0.26 -1.67
C THR A 88 -7.99 0.14 -2.89
N LYS A 89 -7.63 1.27 -3.49
CA LYS A 89 -6.68 1.37 -4.60
C LYS A 89 -5.72 2.54 -4.40
N ILE A 90 -4.51 2.44 -4.94
CA ILE A 90 -3.59 3.58 -5.01
C ILE A 90 -4.11 4.55 -6.08
N ALA A 91 -4.34 5.81 -5.70
CA ALA A 91 -4.73 6.88 -6.62
C ALA A 91 -4.41 8.26 -6.01
N LEU A 92 -4.42 9.29 -6.86
CA LEU A 92 -4.45 10.68 -6.39
C LEU A 92 -5.82 10.99 -5.81
N ASP A 93 -5.87 11.70 -4.69
CA ASP A 93 -7.08 12.32 -4.20
C ASP A 93 -7.41 13.62 -4.96
N ASN A 94 -8.50 14.28 -4.57
CA ASN A 94 -8.96 15.52 -5.18
C ASN A 94 -7.98 16.70 -4.99
N ASP A 95 -7.08 16.61 -4.01
CA ASP A 95 -6.07 17.62 -3.69
C ASP A 95 -4.72 17.30 -4.38
N GLY A 96 -4.64 16.20 -5.13
CA GLY A 96 -3.43 15.76 -5.81
C GLY A 96 -2.44 14.99 -4.94
N TYR A 97 -2.82 14.57 -3.72
CA TYR A 97 -1.97 13.71 -2.90
C TYR A 97 -2.16 12.23 -3.25
N LEU A 98 -1.05 11.51 -3.39
CA LEU A 98 -1.09 10.07 -3.63
C LEU A 98 -1.46 9.33 -2.34
N GLY A 99 -2.53 8.55 -2.38
CA GLY A 99 -3.03 7.82 -1.24
C GLY A 99 -3.72 6.52 -1.63
N ILE A 100 -4.39 5.92 -0.66
CA ILE A 100 -5.31 4.81 -0.89
C ILE A 100 -6.75 5.32 -0.81
N ILE A 101 -7.53 5.01 -1.85
CA ILE A 101 -8.90 5.47 -2.04
C ILE A 101 -9.84 4.26 -1.95
N ALA A 102 -10.95 4.42 -1.24
CA ALA A 102 -11.94 3.37 -1.08
C ALA A 102 -12.62 3.00 -2.42
N THR A 103 -12.69 1.72 -2.75
CA THR A 103 -13.36 1.22 -3.98
C THR A 103 -14.82 0.81 -3.74
N ARG A 104 -15.20 0.66 -2.46
CA ARG A 104 -16.55 0.41 -1.96
C ARG A 104 -16.75 1.12 -0.62
N CYS A 105 -17.97 1.07 -0.10
CA CYS A 105 -18.19 1.41 1.32
C CYS A 105 -17.48 0.37 2.21
N ILE A 106 -16.78 0.84 3.24
CA ILE A 106 -16.02 0.03 4.20
C ILE A 106 -16.53 0.36 5.61
N LYS A 107 -16.87 -0.66 6.39
CA LYS A 107 -17.39 -0.53 7.76
C LYS A 107 -16.25 -0.29 8.74
N SER A 108 -16.57 0.34 9.88
CA SER A 108 -15.66 0.40 11.03
C SER A 108 -15.21 -1.02 11.42
N GLY A 109 -13.91 -1.17 11.71
CA GLY A 109 -13.28 -2.43 12.06
C GLY A 109 -12.80 -3.29 10.88
N GLU A 110 -13.17 -2.97 9.63
CA GLU A 110 -12.65 -3.72 8.47
C GLU A 110 -11.17 -3.41 8.22
N GLU A 111 -10.42 -4.44 7.78
CA GLU A 111 -9.08 -4.26 7.25
C GLU A 111 -9.13 -3.64 5.85
N LEU A 112 -8.16 -2.79 5.58
CA LEU A 112 -7.98 -2.12 4.29
C LEU A 112 -6.96 -2.85 3.45
N PHE A 113 -7.45 -3.34 2.34
CA PHE A 113 -6.69 -4.08 1.36
C PHE A 113 -6.52 -3.24 0.10
N CYS A 114 -5.27 -3.01 -0.30
CA CYS A 114 -4.91 -2.11 -1.39
C CYS A 114 -4.18 -2.84 -2.50
N GLY A 115 -4.66 -2.75 -3.74
CA GLY A 115 -3.92 -3.31 -4.87
C GLY A 115 -2.57 -2.61 -5.10
N TYR A 116 -1.46 -3.32 -4.94
CA TYR A 116 -0.09 -2.88 -5.25
C TYR A 116 0.20 -2.84 -6.75
N GLY A 117 -0.59 -3.60 -7.52
CA GLY A 117 -0.54 -3.63 -8.98
C GLY A 117 0.41 -4.68 -9.56
N ASN A 118 0.15 -5.05 -10.81
CA ASN A 118 0.79 -6.19 -11.47
C ASN A 118 2.32 -6.06 -11.59
N ARG A 119 2.84 -4.83 -11.73
CA ARG A 119 4.29 -4.60 -11.83
C ARG A 119 5.01 -4.95 -10.53
N TYR A 120 4.41 -4.58 -9.39
CA TYR A 120 4.94 -4.93 -8.07
C TYR A 120 4.99 -6.44 -7.90
N TRP A 121 3.88 -7.13 -8.19
CA TRP A 121 3.80 -8.59 -8.03
C TRP A 121 4.72 -9.34 -8.96
N ARG A 122 4.87 -8.93 -10.22
CA ARG A 122 5.80 -9.56 -11.15
C ARG A 122 7.24 -9.53 -10.62
N LYS A 123 7.66 -8.39 -10.04
CA LYS A 123 8.99 -8.25 -9.43
C LYS A 123 9.18 -9.18 -8.23
N HIS A 124 8.15 -9.38 -7.42
CA HIS A 124 8.22 -10.16 -6.18
C HIS A 124 7.92 -11.66 -6.36
N GLN A 125 7.19 -12.05 -7.41
CA GLN A 125 6.96 -13.46 -7.76
C GLN A 125 8.23 -14.13 -8.29
N ILE A 126 9.14 -13.37 -8.92
CA ILE A 126 10.42 -13.88 -9.45
C ILE A 126 11.41 -14.24 -8.32
N LYS A 127 11.21 -13.75 -7.08
CA LYS A 127 12.14 -13.97 -5.96
C LYS A 127 11.96 -15.30 -5.20
N LYS A 128 11.22 -16.28 -5.75
CA LYS A 128 11.27 -17.66 -5.22
C LYS A 128 12.49 -18.38 -5.78
N LYS A 129 13.63 -18.22 -5.11
CA LYS A 129 14.70 -19.24 -5.11
C LYS A 129 14.47 -20.17 -3.93
#